data_AF-A0A9W6KTD0-F1
#
_entry.id   AF-A0A9W6KTD0-F1
#
_cell.length_a   1.000
_cell.length_b   1.000
_cell.length_c   1.000
_cell.angle_alpha   90.00
_cell.angle_beta   90.00
_cell.angle_gamma   90.00
#
_symmetry.space_group_name_H-M   'P 1'
#
loop_
_entity.id
_entity.type
_entity.pdbx_description
1 polymer ?
#
loop_
_entity_poly.entity_id
_entity_poly.type
_entity_poly.pdbx_seq_one_letter_code
_entity_poly.pdbx_strand_id
1 'polypeptide(L)'
;MGLAAWARLLVAALVGLGMLVVVPLGLGLIAGGDGWPLRRRWVWFAGAVPGAVSLWLSRGPLATVLAAAYLAVALVLAAGAPRWLVRGTFTNASVASAVPGWRGWLARGDLAVATALVTPAIAGAALVAERAGLRLFGFRLDTLALTEAHFHYAGFAAALVAGLVAGGGGRAGRAAALAVPGGTLIVLAGFFLGKWVEFAGAAVLTAGMWLAAWAARCSARGGDRAARLPLTVSGVVLAATMLLALDWAAGHVMPVPHLSLTWMAATHGVANALGFALCTLLAWRRLRSTGPRPRAAGPVAPGFRSAGAEAGAPRGPLGLDVDRAAGEAVVLDERALDQAAGFALARDVGGSGAGGGNGEVVDGVLENP
;
A
#
# COMPACT_ATOMS: atom_id res chain seq x y z
N MET A 1 32.45 -15.95 10.51
CA MET A 1 31.75 -14.87 9.78
C MET A 1 31.19 -13.90 10.82
N GLY A 2 31.47 -12.60 10.76
CA GLY A 2 31.02 -11.64 11.79
C GLY A 2 29.52 -11.30 11.67
N LEU A 3 28.90 -10.86 12.77
CA LEU A 3 27.49 -10.45 12.85
C LEU A 3 27.09 -9.44 11.75
N ALA A 4 27.95 -8.46 11.48
CA ALA A 4 27.72 -7.46 10.43
C ALA A 4 27.72 -8.06 9.02
N ALA A 5 28.56 -9.07 8.76
CA ALA A 5 28.57 -9.75 7.47
C ALA A 5 27.29 -10.57 7.28
N TRP A 6 26.85 -11.28 8.32
CA TRP A 6 25.59 -12.03 8.31
C TRP A 6 24.38 -11.14 8.05
N ALA A 7 24.28 -10.00 8.74
CA ALA A 7 23.19 -9.05 8.55
C ALA A 7 23.09 -8.54 7.10
N ARG A 8 24.23 -8.26 6.47
CA ARG A 8 24.28 -7.85 5.06
C ARG A 8 23.79 -8.95 4.11
N LEU A 9 24.22 -10.19 4.32
CA LEU A 9 23.74 -11.32 3.49
C LEU A 9 22.23 -11.53 3.66
N LEU A 10 21.72 -11.39 4.89
CA LEU A 10 20.30 -11.51 5.16
C LEU A 10 19.50 -10.44 4.41
N VAL A 11 19.90 -9.17 4.51
CA VAL A 11 19.23 -8.06 3.80
C VAL A 11 19.28 -8.30 2.29
N ALA A 12 20.43 -8.67 1.72
CA ALA A 12 20.55 -9.00 0.31
C ALA A 12 19.62 -10.14 -0.13
N ALA A 13 19.51 -11.20 0.68
CA ALA A 13 18.59 -12.30 0.40
C ALA A 13 17.11 -11.86 0.45
N LEU A 14 16.74 -11.04 1.44
CA LEU A 14 15.37 -10.50 1.56
C LEU A 14 15.04 -9.56 0.40
N VAL A 15 15.97 -8.71 -0.02
CA VAL A 15 15.79 -7.85 -1.19
C VAL A 15 15.61 -8.71 -2.46
N GLY A 16 16.49 -9.68 -2.69
CA GLY A 16 16.41 -10.59 -3.82
C GLY A 16 15.08 -11.36 -3.86
N LEU A 17 14.59 -11.83 -2.70
CA LEU A 17 13.26 -12.43 -2.55
C LEU A 17 12.14 -11.44 -2.95
N GLY A 18 12.27 -10.18 -2.55
CA GLY A 18 11.37 -9.10 -2.93
C GLY A 18 11.28 -8.95 -4.46
N MET A 19 12.42 -8.80 -5.11
CA MET A 19 12.54 -8.59 -6.56
C MET A 19 12.08 -9.80 -7.39
N LEU A 20 12.50 -11.01 -6.98
CA LEU A 20 12.37 -12.22 -7.81
C LEU A 20 11.10 -13.02 -7.53
N VAL A 21 10.48 -12.84 -6.36
CA VAL A 21 9.35 -13.66 -5.93
C VAL A 21 8.16 -12.79 -5.54
N VAL A 22 8.31 -11.88 -4.59
CA VAL A 22 7.18 -11.13 -4.00
C VAL A 22 6.54 -10.21 -5.02
N VAL A 23 7.32 -9.36 -5.70
CA VAL A 23 6.79 -8.44 -6.71
C VAL A 23 6.13 -9.20 -7.86
N PRO A 24 6.78 -10.18 -8.52
CA PRO A 24 6.15 -10.97 -9.58
C PRO A 24 4.86 -11.69 -9.16
N LEU A 25 4.83 -12.27 -7.95
CA LEU A 25 3.62 -12.92 -7.43
C LEU A 25 2.50 -11.91 -7.22
N GLY A 26 2.80 -10.75 -6.64
CA GLY A 26 1.83 -9.67 -6.41
C GLY A 26 1.29 -9.09 -7.71
N LEU A 27 2.15 -8.83 -8.71
CA LEU A 27 1.72 -8.37 -10.03
C LEU A 27 0.78 -9.38 -10.70
N GLY A 28 0.98 -10.68 -10.47
CA GLY A 28 0.07 -11.73 -10.91
C GLY A 28 -1.34 -11.64 -10.33
N LEU A 29 -1.54 -10.95 -9.21
CA LEU A 29 -2.84 -10.67 -8.60
C LEU A 29 -3.49 -9.39 -9.14
N ILE A 30 -2.74 -8.53 -9.83
CA ILE A 30 -3.28 -7.29 -10.40
C ILE A 30 -3.83 -7.52 -11.82
N ALA A 31 -3.37 -8.57 -12.51
CA ALA A 31 -3.66 -8.83 -13.92
C ALA A 31 -5.13 -9.20 -14.18
N GLY A 32 -5.92 -8.22 -14.60
CA GLY A 32 -7.24 -8.35 -15.22
C GLY A 32 -7.50 -7.34 -16.36
N GLY A 33 -6.49 -6.57 -16.79
CA GLY A 33 -6.63 -5.55 -17.83
C GLY A 33 -5.69 -5.76 -19.00
N ASP A 34 -6.23 -5.80 -20.22
CA ASP A 34 -5.45 -5.82 -21.45
C ASP A 34 -4.72 -4.48 -21.62
N GLY A 35 -3.38 -4.52 -21.61
CA GLY A 35 -2.54 -3.34 -21.86
C GLY A 35 -1.48 -2.99 -20.81
N TRP A 36 -1.13 -3.88 -19.87
CA TRP A 36 -0.01 -3.63 -18.96
C TRP A 36 1.36 -3.85 -19.65
N PRO A 37 2.32 -2.91 -19.59
CA PRO A 37 3.62 -3.06 -20.26
C PRO A 37 4.44 -4.25 -19.75
N LEU A 38 4.21 -4.71 -18.51
CA LEU A 38 4.86 -5.89 -17.93
C LEU A 38 3.99 -7.17 -18.02
N ARG A 39 3.01 -7.23 -18.94
CA ARG A 39 2.18 -8.44 -19.16
C ARG A 39 3.05 -9.67 -19.45
N ARG A 40 4.24 -9.45 -20.02
CA ARG A 40 5.29 -10.46 -20.14
C ARG A 40 6.17 -10.42 -18.89
N ARG A 41 5.96 -11.37 -17.97
CA ARG A 41 6.76 -11.53 -16.74
C ARG A 41 8.28 -11.51 -16.99
N TRP A 42 8.73 -11.97 -18.15
CA TRP A 42 10.13 -11.93 -18.58
C TRP A 42 10.72 -10.53 -18.62
N VAL A 43 9.94 -9.50 -18.95
CA VAL A 43 10.42 -8.09 -18.96
C VAL A 43 10.78 -7.64 -17.54
N TRP A 44 10.02 -8.05 -16.53
CA TRP A 44 10.37 -7.78 -15.14
C TRP A 44 11.69 -8.47 -14.76
N PHE A 45 11.81 -9.77 -15.09
CA PHE A 45 13.01 -10.54 -14.77
C PHE A 45 14.28 -10.03 -15.49
N ALA A 46 14.13 -9.42 -16.67
CA ALA A 46 15.24 -8.80 -17.38
C ALA A 46 15.93 -7.69 -16.58
N GLY A 47 15.20 -6.97 -15.70
CA GLY A 47 15.80 -6.01 -14.77
C GLY A 47 16.03 -6.57 -13.36
N ALA A 48 15.10 -7.39 -12.86
CA ALA A 48 15.15 -7.92 -11.49
C ALA A 48 16.31 -8.91 -11.25
N VAL A 49 16.67 -9.74 -12.25
CA VAL A 49 17.81 -10.67 -12.11
C VAL A 49 19.13 -9.90 -12.03
N PRO A 50 19.45 -8.97 -12.94
CA PRO A 50 20.59 -8.06 -12.77
C PRO A 50 20.61 -7.34 -11.42
N GLY A 51 19.48 -6.76 -11.01
CA GLY A 51 19.35 -6.08 -9.71
C GLY A 51 19.71 -7.00 -8.54
N ALA A 52 19.18 -8.22 -8.53
CA ALA A 52 19.50 -9.20 -7.50
C ALA A 52 20.98 -9.61 -7.52
N VAL A 53 21.60 -9.76 -8.70
CA VAL A 53 23.03 -10.03 -8.84
C VAL A 53 23.88 -8.89 -8.24
N SER A 54 23.46 -7.63 -8.42
CA SER A 54 24.19 -6.46 -7.92
C SER A 54 24.40 -6.47 -6.39
N LEU A 55 23.51 -7.13 -5.64
CA LEU A 55 23.56 -7.23 -4.17
C LEU A 55 24.77 -8.04 -3.68
N TRP A 56 25.25 -8.96 -4.52
CA TRP A 56 26.35 -9.88 -4.21
C TRP A 56 27.70 -9.37 -4.72
N LEU A 57 27.70 -8.27 -5.47
CA LEU A 57 28.91 -7.61 -5.94
C LEU A 57 29.38 -6.56 -4.94
N SER A 58 30.69 -6.30 -4.95
CA SER A 58 31.25 -5.11 -4.33
C SER A 58 30.64 -3.86 -4.96
N ARG A 59 30.42 -2.82 -4.14
CA ARG A 59 29.97 -1.51 -4.62
C ARG A 59 30.93 -0.98 -5.69
N GLY A 60 30.38 -0.39 -6.73
CA GLY A 60 31.15 0.07 -7.89
C GLY A 60 30.32 0.09 -9.17
N PRO A 61 30.93 0.52 -10.30
CA PRO A 61 30.21 0.81 -11.53
C PRO A 61 29.37 -0.35 -12.06
N LEU A 62 29.90 -1.58 -12.03
CA LEU A 62 29.18 -2.77 -12.48
C LEU A 62 27.92 -3.02 -11.64
N ALA A 63 28.03 -2.98 -10.31
CA ALA A 63 26.90 -3.16 -9.42
C ALA A 63 25.84 -2.06 -9.62
N THR A 64 26.28 -0.81 -9.83
CA THR A 64 25.39 0.33 -10.13
C THR A 64 24.63 0.14 -11.45
N VAL A 65 25.29 -0.31 -12.52
CA VAL A 65 24.63 -0.54 -13.82
C VAL A 65 23.59 -1.66 -13.72
N LEU A 66 23.92 -2.75 -13.02
CA LEU A 66 22.98 -3.85 -12.80
C LEU A 66 21.78 -3.42 -11.94
N ALA A 67 22.01 -2.60 -10.91
CA ALA A 67 20.94 -1.96 -10.13
C ALA A 67 20.08 -1.00 -10.97
N ALA A 68 20.68 -0.26 -11.90
CA ALA A 68 19.97 0.66 -12.78
C ALA A 68 19.03 -0.08 -13.74
N ALA A 69 19.40 -1.29 -14.18
CA ALA A 69 18.50 -2.15 -14.95
C ALA A 69 17.23 -2.53 -14.14
N TYR A 70 17.38 -2.77 -12.83
CA TYR A 70 16.23 -2.97 -11.96
C TYR A 70 15.38 -1.70 -11.80
N LEU A 71 16.01 -0.55 -11.57
CA LEU A 71 15.29 0.73 -11.49
C LEU A 71 14.50 1.02 -12.77
N ALA A 72 15.05 0.73 -13.95
CA ALA A 72 14.37 0.95 -15.22
C ALA A 72 13.04 0.16 -15.31
N VAL A 73 13.03 -1.14 -14.97
CA VAL A 73 11.80 -1.94 -15.00
C VAL A 73 10.82 -1.53 -13.88
N ALA A 74 11.32 -1.06 -12.74
CA ALA A 74 10.51 -0.53 -11.66
C ALA A 74 9.85 0.82 -12.03
N LEU A 75 10.53 1.68 -12.79
CA LEU A 75 9.96 2.92 -13.34
C LEU A 75 8.87 2.64 -14.38
N VAL A 76 9.05 1.61 -15.22
CA VAL A 76 8.00 1.16 -16.14
C VAL A 76 6.76 0.69 -15.37
N LEU A 77 6.95 -0.01 -14.25
CA LEU A 77 5.86 -0.41 -13.36
C LEU A 77 5.15 0.82 -12.75
N ALA A 78 5.91 1.78 -12.21
CA ALA A 78 5.39 3.01 -11.63
C ALA A 78 4.61 3.85 -12.66
N ALA A 79 5.09 3.93 -13.90
CA ALA A 79 4.42 4.62 -15.01
C ALA A 79 3.07 4.00 -15.41
N GLY A 80 2.77 2.79 -14.94
CA GLY A 80 1.46 2.18 -15.09
C GLY A 80 0.45 2.58 -14.01
N ALA A 81 0.89 3.14 -12.87
CA ALA A 81 0.01 3.56 -11.78
C ALA A 81 -0.99 4.66 -12.16
N PRO A 82 -0.65 5.69 -12.97
CA PRO A 82 -1.65 6.65 -13.45
C PRO A 82 -2.71 5.98 -14.33
N ARG A 83 -2.29 5.08 -15.23
CA ARG A 83 -3.23 4.32 -16.10
C ARG A 83 -4.15 3.44 -15.26
N TRP A 84 -3.65 2.90 -14.15
CA TRP A 84 -4.44 2.14 -13.18
C TRP A 84 -5.55 2.99 -12.55
N LEU A 85 -5.19 4.16 -12.02
CA LEU A 85 -6.13 5.09 -11.38
C LEU A 85 -7.21 5.58 -12.36
N VAL A 86 -6.83 5.85 -13.61
CA VAL A 86 -7.76 6.28 -14.67
C VAL A 86 -8.75 5.17 -15.04
N ARG A 87 -8.30 3.91 -15.13
CA ARG A 87 -9.15 2.80 -15.60
C ARG A 87 -10.01 2.16 -14.51
N GLY A 88 -9.66 2.30 -13.23
CA GLY A 88 -10.49 1.85 -12.10
C GLY A 88 -10.85 0.36 -12.13
N THR A 89 -9.88 -0.51 -12.46
CA THR A 89 -10.13 -1.90 -12.90
C THR A 89 -10.08 -2.97 -11.81
N PHE A 90 -9.95 -2.63 -10.53
CA PHE A 90 -9.63 -3.67 -9.54
C PHE A 90 -10.80 -4.57 -9.12
N THR A 91 -12.04 -4.20 -9.40
CA THR A 91 -13.21 -4.98 -8.96
C THR A 91 -14.30 -5.09 -10.01
N ASN A 92 -15.00 -6.24 -9.98
CA ASN A 92 -16.25 -6.49 -10.69
C ASN A 92 -17.14 -5.24 -10.69
N ALA A 93 -17.67 -4.91 -11.86
CA ALA A 93 -18.61 -3.82 -12.11
C ALA A 93 -19.87 -3.82 -11.21
N SER A 94 -20.05 -4.84 -10.36
CA SER A 94 -21.19 -5.03 -9.46
C SER A 94 -21.22 -4.10 -8.23
N VAL A 95 -20.12 -3.42 -7.89
CA VAL A 95 -20.09 -2.36 -6.85
C VAL A 95 -19.53 -1.06 -7.42
N ALA A 96 -19.82 -0.78 -8.70
CA ALA A 96 -19.66 0.55 -9.24
C ALA A 96 -20.71 1.47 -8.61
N SER A 97 -20.53 1.82 -7.33
CA SER A 97 -21.05 3.10 -6.87
C SER A 97 -20.34 4.15 -7.72
N ALA A 98 -21.13 4.85 -8.53
CA ALA A 98 -20.71 5.86 -9.49
C ALA A 98 -20.20 7.13 -8.79
N VAL A 99 -19.26 6.99 -7.86
CA VAL A 99 -18.59 8.11 -7.19
C VAL A 99 -17.37 8.47 -8.02
N PRO A 100 -17.39 9.56 -8.80
CA PRO A 100 -16.27 9.94 -9.64
C PRO A 100 -15.09 10.45 -8.80
N GLY A 101 -13.90 10.38 -9.38
CA GLY A 101 -12.69 10.99 -8.80
C GLY A 101 -12.10 10.26 -7.60
N TRP A 102 -11.34 11.01 -6.79
CA TRP A 102 -10.49 10.45 -5.73
C TRP A 102 -11.24 9.62 -4.68
N ARG A 103 -12.49 9.98 -4.34
CA ARG A 103 -13.33 9.22 -3.39
C ARG A 103 -13.61 7.80 -3.87
N GLY A 104 -13.78 7.61 -5.18
CA GLY A 104 -13.93 6.29 -5.80
C GLY A 104 -12.65 5.45 -5.68
N TRP A 105 -11.48 6.06 -5.90
CA TRP A 105 -10.19 5.38 -5.73
C TRP A 105 -9.97 4.89 -4.30
N LEU A 106 -10.32 5.72 -3.30
CA LEU A 106 -10.24 5.34 -1.88
C LEU A 106 -11.18 4.18 -1.57
N ALA A 107 -12.41 4.22 -2.09
CA ALA A 107 -13.41 3.20 -1.82
C ALA A 107 -13.04 1.83 -2.39
N ARG A 108 -12.33 1.79 -3.52
CA ARG A 108 -11.92 0.55 -4.22
C ARG A 108 -10.54 0.04 -3.83
N GLY A 109 -9.76 0.86 -3.11
CA GLY A 109 -8.36 0.56 -2.82
C GLY A 109 -7.41 0.79 -4.00
N ASP A 110 -7.84 1.53 -5.03
CA ASP A 110 -7.02 1.83 -6.21
C ASP A 110 -5.76 2.62 -5.83
N LEU A 111 -5.86 3.50 -4.82
CA LEU A 111 -4.72 4.24 -4.30
C LEU A 111 -3.67 3.30 -3.69
N ALA A 112 -4.09 2.30 -2.92
CA ALA A 112 -3.19 1.33 -2.32
C ALA A 112 -2.48 0.48 -3.39
N VAL A 113 -3.20 0.09 -4.44
CA VAL A 113 -2.58 -0.59 -5.59
C VAL A 113 -1.62 0.34 -6.33
N ALA A 114 -1.98 1.60 -6.56
CA ALA A 114 -1.08 2.58 -7.16
C ALA A 114 0.20 2.77 -6.33
N THR A 115 0.09 2.85 -5.00
CA THR A 115 1.24 2.86 -4.07
C THR A 115 2.09 1.61 -4.25
N ALA A 116 1.46 0.43 -4.33
CA ALA A 116 2.20 -0.81 -4.59
C ALA A 116 2.97 -0.73 -5.91
N LEU A 117 2.39 -0.19 -6.97
CA LEU A 117 3.05 -0.08 -8.28
C LEU A 117 4.23 0.91 -8.31
N VAL A 118 4.19 1.95 -7.48
CA VAL A 118 5.23 2.99 -7.42
C VAL A 118 6.40 2.59 -6.52
N THR A 119 6.14 1.92 -5.41
CA THR A 119 7.14 1.67 -4.36
C THR A 119 8.39 0.87 -4.80
N PRO A 120 8.33 -0.10 -5.74
CA PRO A 120 9.53 -0.72 -6.29
C PRO A 120 10.50 0.27 -6.96
N ALA A 121 10.01 1.38 -7.52
CA ALA A 121 10.89 2.39 -8.10
C ALA A 121 11.69 3.14 -7.02
N ILE A 122 11.08 3.37 -5.85
CA ILE A 122 11.77 3.95 -4.69
C ILE A 122 12.84 2.98 -4.19
N ALA A 123 12.52 1.68 -4.11
CA ALA A 123 13.49 0.65 -3.78
C ALA A 123 14.66 0.59 -4.78
N GLY A 124 14.36 0.65 -6.08
CA GLY A 124 15.38 0.67 -7.13
C GLY A 124 16.27 1.92 -7.08
N ALA A 125 15.71 3.09 -6.77
CA ALA A 125 16.49 4.32 -6.62
C ALA A 125 17.44 4.24 -5.41
N ALA A 126 16.97 3.70 -4.28
CA ALA A 126 17.79 3.44 -3.12
C ALA A 126 18.91 2.44 -3.41
N LEU A 127 18.61 1.34 -4.14
CA LEU A 127 19.61 0.36 -4.56
C LEU A 127 20.70 0.99 -5.43
N VAL A 128 20.32 1.77 -6.46
CA VAL A 128 21.28 2.42 -7.36
C VAL A 128 22.21 3.35 -6.57
N ALA A 129 21.65 4.19 -5.70
CA ALA A 129 22.45 5.08 -4.85
C ALA A 129 23.38 4.29 -3.92
N GLU A 130 22.87 3.24 -3.28
CA GLU A 130 23.63 2.42 -2.35
C GLU A 130 24.77 1.65 -3.06
N ARG A 131 24.52 1.06 -4.23
CA ARG A 131 25.54 0.40 -5.06
C ARG A 131 26.58 1.37 -5.61
N ALA A 132 26.19 2.62 -5.87
CA ALA A 132 27.09 3.70 -6.27
C ALA A 132 27.88 4.33 -5.10
N GLY A 133 27.58 3.95 -3.85
CA GLY A 133 28.20 4.55 -2.66
C GLY A 133 27.73 5.98 -2.37
N LEU A 134 26.60 6.40 -2.94
CA LEU A 134 26.03 7.73 -2.80
C LEU A 134 25.05 7.79 -1.63
N ARG A 135 25.18 8.82 -0.79
CA ARG A 135 24.23 9.12 0.31
C ARG A 135 23.05 9.92 -0.23
N LEU A 136 22.04 9.22 -0.75
CA LEU A 136 20.81 9.86 -1.23
C LEU A 136 20.12 10.60 -0.08
N PHE A 137 19.86 11.90 -0.26
CA PHE A 137 19.31 12.79 0.79
C PHE A 137 20.09 12.78 2.12
N GLY A 138 21.38 12.45 2.09
CA GLY A 138 22.22 12.35 3.29
C GLY A 138 22.08 11.05 4.08
N PHE A 139 21.20 10.12 3.66
CA PHE A 139 21.04 8.83 4.32
C PHE A 139 22.31 7.98 4.24
N ARG A 140 22.59 7.25 5.32
CA ARG A 140 23.67 6.25 5.36
C ARG A 140 23.36 5.10 4.41
N LEU A 141 24.40 4.44 3.89
CA LEU A 141 24.26 3.30 2.98
C LEU A 141 23.48 2.14 3.62
N ASP A 142 23.67 1.90 4.91
CA ASP A 142 22.91 0.87 5.65
C ASP A 142 21.40 1.20 5.71
N THR A 143 21.06 2.50 5.82
CA THR A 143 19.68 2.96 5.77
C THR A 143 19.10 2.74 4.37
N LEU A 144 19.84 3.08 3.31
CA LEU A 144 19.40 2.84 1.93
C LEU A 144 19.17 1.36 1.62
N ALA A 145 20.04 0.47 2.10
CA ALA A 145 19.88 -0.98 1.96
C ALA A 145 18.61 -1.49 2.67
N LEU A 146 18.27 -0.92 3.83
CA LEU A 146 17.03 -1.24 4.52
C LEU A 146 15.81 -0.64 3.83
N THR A 147 15.93 0.59 3.31
CA THR A 147 14.90 1.26 2.50
C THR A 147 14.48 0.39 1.32
N GLU A 148 15.46 -0.17 0.61
CA GLU A 148 15.23 -1.10 -0.48
C GLU A 148 14.34 -2.28 -0.06
N ALA A 149 14.74 -3.01 0.99
CA ALA A 149 13.94 -4.12 1.51
C ALA A 149 12.54 -3.65 1.92
N HIS A 150 12.46 -2.56 2.68
CA HIS A 150 11.20 -2.06 3.24
C HIS A 150 10.18 -1.72 2.15
N PHE A 151 10.60 -1.10 1.04
CA PHE A 151 9.69 -0.74 -0.05
C PHE A 151 9.20 -1.94 -0.88
N HIS A 152 9.86 -3.10 -0.84
CA HIS A 152 9.31 -4.34 -1.43
C HIS A 152 8.22 -4.99 -0.56
N TYR A 153 8.33 -4.85 0.77
CA TYR A 153 7.42 -5.51 1.71
C TYR A 153 6.34 -4.56 2.23
N ALA A 154 6.72 -3.52 2.98
CA ALA A 154 5.80 -2.53 3.52
C ALA A 154 5.29 -1.55 2.45
N GLY A 155 6.11 -1.27 1.42
CA GLY A 155 5.68 -0.49 0.26
C GLY A 155 4.77 -1.31 -0.66
N PHE A 156 5.33 -2.33 -1.32
CA PHE A 156 4.63 -3.09 -2.35
C PHE A 156 3.63 -4.10 -1.77
N ALA A 157 4.10 -5.09 -1.00
CA ALA A 157 3.25 -6.22 -0.62
C ALA A 157 2.10 -5.79 0.30
N ALA A 158 2.39 -4.96 1.29
CA ALA A 158 1.38 -4.45 2.22
C ALA A 158 0.33 -3.58 1.51
N ALA A 159 0.73 -2.61 0.67
CA ALA A 159 -0.21 -1.76 -0.04
C ALA A 159 -1.06 -2.57 -1.05
N LEU A 160 -0.46 -3.56 -1.71
CA LEU A 160 -1.20 -4.46 -2.59
C LEU A 160 -2.25 -5.26 -1.81
N VAL A 161 -1.88 -5.87 -0.68
CA VAL A 161 -2.81 -6.62 0.17
C VAL A 161 -3.93 -5.71 0.67
N ALA A 162 -3.61 -4.48 1.10
CA ALA A 162 -4.60 -3.50 1.53
C ALA A 162 -5.59 -3.15 0.41
N GLY A 163 -5.11 -2.96 -0.83
CA GLY A 163 -5.98 -2.80 -1.99
C GLY A 163 -6.87 -4.02 -2.23
N LEU A 164 -6.31 -5.24 -2.13
CA LEU A 164 -7.01 -6.49 -2.39
C LEU A 164 -8.18 -6.73 -1.43
N VAL A 165 -8.00 -6.39 -0.15
CA VAL A 165 -9.07 -6.52 0.85
C VAL A 165 -10.09 -5.39 0.77
N ALA A 166 -9.71 -4.19 0.29
CA ALA A 166 -10.64 -3.11 0.03
C ALA A 166 -11.63 -3.46 -1.09
N GLY A 167 -11.17 -4.19 -2.11
CA GLY A 167 -12.02 -4.68 -3.19
C GLY A 167 -13.16 -5.60 -2.75
N GLY A 168 -13.08 -6.18 -1.53
CA GLY A 168 -14.16 -6.96 -0.92
C GLY A 168 -15.31 -6.11 -0.33
N GLY A 169 -15.25 -4.78 -0.39
CA GLY A 169 -16.36 -3.88 -0.03
C GLY A 169 -16.58 -3.61 1.46
N GLY A 170 -15.77 -4.21 2.35
CA GLY A 170 -15.86 -3.98 3.81
C GLY A 170 -15.24 -2.67 4.28
N ARG A 171 -15.78 -2.07 5.37
CA ARG A 171 -15.24 -0.84 5.99
C ARG A 171 -13.78 -1.00 6.41
N ALA A 172 -13.43 -2.14 7.01
CA ALA A 172 -12.06 -2.44 7.44
C ALA A 172 -11.08 -2.47 6.26
N GLY A 173 -11.46 -3.06 5.13
CA GLY A 173 -10.62 -3.09 3.93
C GLY A 173 -10.35 -1.70 3.36
N ARG A 174 -11.39 -0.86 3.27
CA ARG A 174 -11.24 0.55 2.84
C ARG A 174 -10.34 1.35 3.78
N ALA A 175 -10.54 1.22 5.08
CA ALA A 175 -9.69 1.88 6.07
C ALA A 175 -8.23 1.42 5.96
N ALA A 176 -7.99 0.12 5.77
CA ALA A 176 -6.65 -0.42 5.54
C ALA A 176 -6.00 0.15 4.26
N ALA A 177 -6.75 0.26 3.15
CA ALA A 177 -6.24 0.82 1.90
C ALA A 177 -5.87 2.32 1.98
N LEU A 178 -6.28 3.02 3.04
CA LEU A 178 -5.84 4.38 3.34
C LEU A 178 -4.69 4.38 4.34
N ALA A 179 -4.87 3.66 5.44
CA ALA A 179 -3.93 3.65 6.55
C ALA A 179 -2.58 3.03 6.18
N VAL A 180 -2.53 2.02 5.31
CA VAL A 180 -1.27 1.38 4.92
C VAL A 180 -0.40 2.30 4.04
N PRO A 181 -0.88 2.82 2.90
CA PRO A 181 -0.11 3.83 2.15
C PRO A 181 0.17 5.10 2.95
N GLY A 182 -0.84 5.60 3.68
CA GLY A 182 -0.73 6.82 4.49
C GLY A 182 0.30 6.68 5.60
N GLY A 183 0.25 5.59 6.38
CA GLY A 183 1.22 5.29 7.42
C GLY A 183 2.64 5.15 6.86
N THR A 184 2.80 4.46 5.73
CA THR A 184 4.11 4.35 5.04
C THR A 184 4.65 5.72 4.64
N LEU A 185 3.80 6.60 4.09
CA LEU A 185 4.19 7.96 3.72
C LEU A 185 4.54 8.83 4.93
N ILE A 186 3.79 8.70 6.04
CA ILE A 186 4.07 9.42 7.27
C ILE A 186 5.40 8.95 7.89
N VAL A 187 5.68 7.64 7.91
CA VAL A 187 6.99 7.11 8.33
C VAL A 187 8.11 7.70 7.46
N LEU A 188 7.93 7.70 6.14
CA LEU A 188 8.90 8.32 5.22
C LEU A 188 9.12 9.81 5.53
N ALA A 189 8.04 10.56 5.76
CA ALA A 189 8.12 11.97 6.14
C ALA A 189 8.81 12.16 7.50
N GLY A 190 8.65 11.20 8.43
CA GLY A 190 9.29 11.19 9.74
C GLY A 190 10.82 11.25 9.68
N PHE A 191 11.45 10.66 8.65
CA PHE A 191 12.89 10.81 8.45
C PHE A 191 13.34 12.27 8.24
N PHE A 192 12.44 13.14 7.78
CA PHE A 192 12.72 14.56 7.54
C PHE A 192 12.14 15.47 8.64
N LEU A 193 10.99 15.09 9.20
CA LEU A 193 10.22 15.93 10.13
C LEU A 193 10.43 15.56 11.61
N GLY A 194 11.06 14.42 11.89
CA GLY A 194 11.45 14.02 13.24
C GLY A 194 10.77 12.75 13.76
N LYS A 195 11.33 12.24 14.85
CA LYS A 195 11.04 10.91 15.41
C LYS A 195 9.59 10.70 15.86
N TRP A 196 8.92 11.76 16.31
CA TRP A 196 7.49 11.70 16.68
C TRP A 196 6.58 11.46 15.47
N VAL A 197 6.92 12.05 14.32
CA VAL A 197 6.20 11.82 13.07
C VAL A 197 6.43 10.39 12.58
N GLU A 198 7.65 9.89 12.69
CA GLU A 198 7.97 8.48 12.41
C GLU A 198 7.16 7.52 13.29
N PHE A 199 7.08 7.77 14.60
CA PHE A 199 6.28 6.99 15.53
C PHE A 199 4.77 7.03 15.19
N ALA A 200 4.22 8.21 14.90
CA ALA A 200 2.83 8.35 14.48
C ALA A 200 2.55 7.58 13.18
N GLY A 201 3.47 7.62 12.22
CA GLY A 201 3.39 6.84 10.98
C GLY A 201 3.39 5.34 11.25
N ALA A 202 4.26 4.86 12.14
CA ALA A 202 4.31 3.45 12.55
C ALA A 202 3.00 3.00 13.22
N ALA A 203 2.39 3.86 14.04
CA ALA A 203 1.07 3.61 14.65
C ALA A 203 -0.05 3.50 13.61
N VAL A 204 -0.12 4.45 12.67
CA VAL A 204 -1.11 4.44 11.59
C VAL A 204 -0.93 3.21 10.69
N LEU A 205 0.31 2.91 10.30
CA LEU A 205 0.62 1.73 9.49
C LEU A 205 0.23 0.44 10.22
N THR A 206 0.56 0.31 11.51
CA THR A 206 0.20 -0.85 12.33
C THR A 206 -1.31 -1.08 12.37
N ALA A 207 -2.08 -0.02 12.65
CA ALA A 207 -3.54 -0.10 12.65
C ALA A 207 -4.08 -0.52 11.26
N GLY A 208 -3.53 0.05 10.18
CA GLY A 208 -3.86 -0.32 8.81
C GLY A 208 -3.58 -1.79 8.50
N MET A 209 -2.44 -2.31 8.94
CA MET A 209 -2.03 -3.70 8.74
C MET A 209 -2.91 -4.68 9.53
N TRP A 210 -3.30 -4.35 10.77
CA TRP A 210 -4.25 -5.16 11.53
C TRP A 210 -5.64 -5.18 10.89
N LEU A 211 -6.11 -4.03 10.39
CA LEU A 211 -7.35 -3.95 9.63
C LEU A 211 -7.27 -4.78 8.34
N ALA A 212 -6.13 -4.77 7.66
CA ALA A 212 -5.90 -5.58 6.46
C ALA A 212 -5.96 -7.08 6.77
N ALA A 213 -5.27 -7.54 7.83
CA ALA A 213 -5.31 -8.94 8.26
C ALA A 213 -6.72 -9.38 8.70
N TRP A 214 -7.42 -8.52 9.44
CA TRP A 214 -8.81 -8.78 9.82
C TRP A 214 -9.70 -8.92 8.59
N ALA A 215 -9.65 -7.96 7.65
CA ALA A 215 -10.42 -7.98 6.42
C ALA A 215 -10.08 -9.22 5.56
N ALA A 216 -8.80 -9.57 5.44
CA ALA A 216 -8.37 -10.76 4.72
C ALA A 216 -8.95 -12.05 5.34
N ARG A 217 -8.96 -12.14 6.67
CA ARG A 217 -9.56 -13.27 7.38
C ARG A 217 -11.08 -13.32 7.18
N CYS A 218 -11.76 -12.18 7.18
CA CYS A 218 -13.19 -12.08 6.86
C CYS A 218 -13.49 -12.60 5.46
N SER A 219 -12.72 -12.17 4.45
CA SER A 219 -12.89 -12.60 3.06
C SER A 219 -12.67 -14.11 2.84
N ALA A 220 -11.92 -14.76 3.72
CA ALA A 220 -11.69 -16.21 3.68
C ALA A 220 -12.70 -17.02 4.52
N ARG A 221 -13.71 -16.39 5.14
CA ARG A 221 -14.79 -17.11 5.85
C ARG A 221 -15.71 -17.75 4.81
N GLY A 222 -15.77 -19.09 4.83
CA GLY A 222 -16.53 -19.89 3.85
C GLY A 222 -15.72 -20.38 2.62
N GLY A 223 -14.43 -20.04 2.52
CA GLY A 223 -13.57 -20.42 1.39
C GLY A 223 -12.69 -21.66 1.62
N ASP A 224 -11.80 -21.91 0.65
CA ASP A 224 -10.83 -23.02 0.63
C ASP A 224 -9.99 -23.09 1.92
N ARG A 225 -10.10 -24.21 2.67
CA ARG A 225 -9.38 -24.45 3.93
C ARG A 225 -7.87 -24.26 3.78
N ALA A 226 -7.31 -24.62 2.64
CA ALA A 226 -5.88 -24.54 2.40
C ALA A 226 -5.40 -23.11 2.06
N ALA A 227 -6.31 -22.18 1.71
CA ALA A 227 -6.00 -20.75 1.70
C ALA A 227 -6.14 -20.13 3.10
N ARG A 228 -7.00 -20.68 3.96
CA ARG A 228 -7.22 -20.16 5.33
C ARG A 228 -6.01 -20.33 6.23
N LEU A 229 -5.26 -21.42 6.12
CA LEU A 229 -4.07 -21.65 6.95
C LEU A 229 -2.99 -20.58 6.70
N PRO A 230 -2.50 -20.34 5.47
CA PRO A 230 -1.49 -19.30 5.22
C PRO A 230 -1.98 -17.89 5.61
N LEU A 231 -3.27 -17.61 5.51
CA LEU A 231 -3.83 -16.32 5.98
C LEU A 231 -3.88 -16.18 7.49
N THR A 232 -4.11 -17.28 8.19
CA THR A 232 -4.06 -17.29 9.66
C THR A 232 -2.63 -17.09 10.12
N VAL A 233 -1.68 -17.82 9.52
CA VAL A 233 -0.24 -17.65 9.77
C VAL A 233 0.17 -16.21 9.50
N SER A 234 -0.17 -15.68 8.34
CA SER A 234 0.10 -14.29 7.97
C SER A 234 -0.48 -13.29 8.97
N GLY A 235 -1.74 -13.43 9.36
CA GLY A 235 -2.38 -12.52 10.32
C GLY A 235 -1.71 -12.53 11.70
N VAL A 236 -1.33 -13.71 12.20
CA VAL A 236 -0.63 -13.84 13.50
C VAL A 236 0.77 -13.25 13.43
N VAL A 237 1.52 -13.58 12.39
CA VAL A 237 2.87 -13.05 12.18
C VAL A 237 2.83 -11.53 12.01
N LEU A 238 1.88 -11.01 11.24
CA LEU A 238 1.71 -9.58 11.04
C LEU A 238 1.37 -8.87 12.36
N ALA A 239 0.49 -9.44 13.19
CA ALA A 239 0.17 -8.87 14.50
C ALA A 239 1.43 -8.73 15.37
N ALA A 240 2.22 -9.81 15.50
CA ALA A 240 3.44 -9.81 16.28
C ALA A 240 4.50 -8.85 15.72
N THR A 241 4.70 -8.83 14.40
CA THR A 241 5.74 -7.99 13.77
C THR A 241 5.40 -6.51 13.77
N MET A 242 4.11 -6.14 13.70
CA MET A 242 3.72 -4.73 13.86
C MET A 242 3.93 -4.24 15.30
N LEU A 243 3.76 -5.10 16.31
CA LEU A 243 4.16 -4.75 17.68
C LEU A 243 5.66 -4.50 17.79
N LEU A 244 6.51 -5.31 17.13
CA LEU A 244 7.95 -5.06 17.07
C LEU A 244 8.27 -3.72 16.38
N ALA A 245 7.51 -3.34 15.35
CA ALA A 245 7.70 -2.05 14.67
C ALA A 245 7.34 -0.87 15.60
N LEU A 246 6.24 -0.99 16.36
CA LEU A 246 5.85 0.01 17.35
C LEU A 246 6.86 0.11 18.48
N ASP A 247 7.34 -1.01 19.01
CA ASP A 247 8.39 -1.07 20.03
C ASP A 247 9.66 -0.36 19.57
N TRP A 248 10.09 -0.63 18.33
CA TRP A 248 11.27 0.01 17.75
C TRP A 248 11.08 1.53 17.57
N ALA A 249 9.94 1.95 17.02
CA ALA A 249 9.66 3.37 16.83
C ALA A 249 9.48 4.09 18.18
N ALA A 250 8.84 3.45 19.16
CA ALA A 250 8.72 3.91 20.54
C ALA A 250 10.09 4.14 21.17
N GLY A 251 11.04 3.22 20.98
CA GLY A 251 12.41 3.32 21.47
C GLY A 251 13.21 4.52 20.93
N HIS A 252 12.76 5.14 19.84
CA HIS A 252 13.39 6.35 19.30
C HIS A 252 12.89 7.64 19.98
N VAL A 253 11.68 7.61 20.55
CA VAL A 253 11.01 8.77 21.17
C VAL A 253 10.92 8.67 22.69
N MET A 254 10.97 7.46 23.24
CA MET A 254 10.86 7.16 24.67
C MET A 254 12.08 6.35 25.13
N PRO A 255 12.48 6.46 26.41
CA PRO A 255 13.58 5.70 26.98
C PRO A 255 13.18 4.25 27.29
N VAL A 256 12.68 3.52 26.28
CA VAL A 256 12.30 2.11 26.40
C VAL A 256 13.33 1.23 25.68
N PRO A 257 13.68 0.06 26.25
CA PRO A 257 14.50 -0.92 25.55
C PRO A 257 13.83 -1.31 24.24
N HIS A 258 14.61 -1.33 23.17
CA HIS A 258 14.14 -1.73 21.85
C HIS A 258 15.22 -2.55 21.14
N LEU A 259 14.80 -3.36 20.18
CA LEU A 259 15.73 -4.19 19.41
C LEU A 259 16.70 -3.34 18.59
N SER A 260 17.96 -3.76 18.55
CA SER A 260 18.94 -3.22 17.61
C SER A 260 18.47 -3.39 16.16
N LEU A 261 18.96 -2.53 15.26
CA LEU A 261 18.61 -2.55 13.83
C LEU A 261 18.84 -3.93 13.18
N THR A 262 19.94 -4.60 13.51
CA THR A 262 20.26 -5.95 13.03
C THR A 262 19.22 -6.97 13.46
N TRP A 263 18.80 -6.93 14.73
CA TRP A 263 17.79 -7.84 15.25
C TRP A 263 16.40 -7.52 14.70
N MET A 264 16.08 -6.24 14.47
CA MET A 264 14.84 -5.84 13.81
C MET A 264 14.77 -6.41 12.38
N ALA A 265 15.84 -6.30 11.60
CA ALA A 265 15.90 -6.92 10.27
C ALA A 265 15.75 -8.46 10.35
N ALA A 266 16.39 -9.09 11.34
CA ALA A 266 16.38 -10.54 11.55
C ALA A 266 15.00 -11.10 11.96
N THR A 267 14.29 -10.40 12.85
CA THR A 267 13.01 -10.88 13.38
C THR A 267 11.86 -10.30 12.57
N HIS A 268 11.64 -8.98 12.66
CA HIS A 268 10.57 -8.28 11.98
C HIS A 268 10.69 -8.40 10.45
N GLY A 269 11.88 -8.18 9.89
CA GLY A 269 12.10 -8.23 8.44
C GLY A 269 11.82 -9.60 7.84
N VAL A 270 12.44 -10.65 8.38
CA VAL A 270 12.25 -12.05 7.92
C VAL A 270 10.82 -12.52 8.10
N ALA A 271 10.22 -12.25 9.27
CA ALA A 271 8.86 -12.66 9.56
C ALA A 271 7.85 -11.94 8.65
N ASN A 272 8.05 -10.64 8.35
CA ASN A 272 7.21 -9.94 7.39
C ASN A 272 7.38 -10.45 5.95
N ALA A 273 8.61 -10.79 5.54
CA ALA A 273 8.86 -11.30 4.20
C ALA A 273 8.23 -12.68 3.95
N LEU A 274 8.50 -13.62 4.85
CA LEU A 274 8.09 -15.02 4.68
C LEU A 274 6.69 -15.27 5.24
N GLY A 275 6.43 -14.84 6.47
CA GLY A 275 5.20 -15.14 7.19
C GLY A 275 4.03 -14.24 6.77
N PHE A 276 4.25 -12.94 6.58
CA PHE A 276 3.19 -12.05 6.11
C PHE A 276 3.09 -12.03 4.57
N ALA A 277 4.09 -11.51 3.87
CA ALA A 277 3.99 -11.19 2.46
C ALA A 277 3.81 -12.44 1.60
N LEU A 278 4.73 -13.41 1.69
CA LEU A 278 4.66 -14.62 0.87
C LEU A 278 3.40 -15.45 1.17
N CYS A 279 3.08 -15.71 2.44
CA CYS A 279 1.87 -16.47 2.79
C CYS A 279 0.59 -15.80 2.30
N THR A 280 0.45 -14.47 2.42
CA THR A 280 -0.75 -13.76 1.96
C THR A 280 -0.88 -13.82 0.44
N LEU A 281 0.22 -13.56 -0.29
CA LEU A 281 0.20 -13.59 -1.76
C LEU A 281 -0.11 -14.99 -2.31
N LEU A 282 0.45 -16.04 -1.71
CA LEU A 282 0.15 -17.43 -2.09
C LEU A 282 -1.30 -17.80 -1.78
N ALA A 283 -1.82 -17.41 -0.61
CA ALA A 283 -3.23 -17.62 -0.29
C ALA A 283 -4.16 -16.93 -1.29
N TRP A 284 -3.89 -15.67 -1.64
CA TRP A 284 -4.71 -14.92 -2.59
C TRP A 284 -4.66 -15.52 -3.99
N ARG A 285 -3.48 -15.98 -4.43
CA ARG A 285 -3.32 -16.69 -5.70
C ARG A 285 -4.16 -17.97 -5.73
N ARG A 286 -4.20 -18.70 -4.61
CA ARG A 286 -5.02 -19.90 -4.45
C ARG A 286 -6.51 -19.58 -4.51
N LEU A 287 -6.97 -18.58 -3.76
CA LEU A 287 -8.37 -18.13 -3.77
C LEU A 287 -8.85 -17.72 -5.18
N ARG A 288 -7.98 -17.08 -5.98
CA ARG A 288 -8.31 -16.75 -7.38
C ARG A 288 -8.37 -17.97 -8.30
N SER A 289 -7.59 -18.99 -8.01
CA SER A 289 -7.53 -20.21 -8.83
C SER A 289 -8.68 -21.17 -8.55
N THR A 290 -9.27 -21.11 -7.35
CA THR A 290 -10.37 -21.98 -6.90
C THR A 290 -11.75 -21.34 -6.99
N GLY A 291 -11.84 -20.07 -7.40
CA GLY A 291 -13.13 -19.39 -7.62
C GLY A 291 -13.96 -20.04 -8.75
N PRO A 292 -15.29 -19.85 -8.76
CA PRO A 292 -16.15 -20.40 -9.82
C PRO A 292 -15.67 -19.91 -11.19
N ARG A 293 -15.28 -20.83 -12.08
CA ARG A 293 -15.09 -20.48 -13.49
C ARG A 293 -16.44 -19.97 -14.03
N PRO A 294 -16.47 -18.87 -14.80
CA PRO A 294 -17.66 -18.55 -15.59
C PRO A 294 -17.99 -19.81 -16.39
N ARG A 295 -19.21 -20.35 -16.22
CA ARG A 295 -19.69 -21.42 -17.09
C ARG A 295 -19.53 -20.90 -18.50
N ALA A 296 -18.71 -21.59 -19.31
CA ALA A 296 -18.72 -21.37 -20.75
C ALA A 296 -20.19 -21.41 -21.15
N ALA A 297 -20.69 -20.32 -21.74
CA ALA A 297 -22.01 -20.33 -22.34
C ALA A 297 -22.04 -21.56 -23.24
N GLY A 298 -22.88 -22.54 -22.88
CA GLY A 298 -23.03 -23.75 -23.68
C GLY A 298 -23.37 -23.33 -25.11
N PRO A 299 -22.99 -24.12 -26.13
CA PRO A 299 -23.35 -23.81 -27.50
C PRO A 299 -24.85 -23.52 -27.54
N VAL A 300 -25.19 -22.29 -27.93
CA VAL A 300 -26.58 -21.87 -28.15
C VAL A 300 -27.15 -22.86 -29.15
N ALA A 301 -28.07 -23.72 -28.70
CA ALA A 301 -28.75 -24.65 -29.58
C ALA A 301 -29.42 -23.82 -30.70
N PRO A 302 -29.23 -24.19 -31.97
CA PRO A 302 -29.80 -23.44 -33.08
C PRO A 302 -31.32 -23.40 -32.93
N GLY A 303 -31.85 -22.18 -32.97
CA GLY A 303 -33.22 -21.85 -32.62
C GLY A 303 -34.27 -22.61 -33.41
N PHE A 304 -35.31 -23.04 -32.70
CA PHE A 304 -36.58 -23.40 -33.29
C PHE A 304 -37.21 -22.14 -33.88
N ARG A 305 -37.31 -22.08 -35.21
CA ARG A 305 -38.12 -21.08 -35.90
C ARG A 305 -39.59 -21.38 -35.62
N SER A 306 -40.24 -20.58 -34.80
CA SER A 306 -41.71 -20.46 -34.83
C SER A 306 -42.08 -19.36 -35.81
N ALA A 307 -42.65 -19.79 -36.93
CA ALA A 307 -43.27 -18.94 -37.93
C ALA A 307 -44.56 -18.30 -37.38
N GLY A 308 -44.79 -17.04 -37.77
CA GLY A 308 -46.11 -16.49 -38.10
C GLY A 308 -47.07 -16.14 -36.97
N ALA A 309 -47.28 -14.84 -36.75
CA ALA A 309 -48.61 -14.23 -36.75
C ALA A 309 -48.48 -12.70 -36.65
N GLU A 310 -48.71 -12.03 -37.77
CA GLU A 310 -49.07 -10.61 -37.83
C GLU A 310 -50.49 -10.37 -37.27
N ALA A 311 -50.73 -9.09 -36.98
CA ALA A 311 -52.02 -8.38 -36.95
C ALA A 311 -52.81 -8.33 -35.62
N GLY A 312 -53.15 -7.10 -35.23
CA GLY A 312 -54.39 -6.83 -34.49
C GLY A 312 -54.27 -5.92 -33.28
N ALA A 313 -54.06 -4.62 -33.48
CA ALA A 313 -54.52 -3.63 -32.50
C ALA A 313 -56.04 -3.45 -32.63
N PRO A 314 -56.75 -3.23 -31.51
CA PRO A 314 -57.72 -2.15 -31.50
C PRO A 314 -57.61 -1.27 -30.24
N ARG A 315 -57.85 0.03 -30.48
CA ARG A 315 -58.10 1.06 -29.46
C ARG A 315 -59.50 0.86 -28.86
N GLY A 316 -59.64 1.17 -27.57
CA GLY A 316 -60.94 1.39 -26.91
C GLY A 316 -60.78 1.92 -25.48
N PRO A 317 -61.68 2.80 -25.00
CA PRO A 317 -61.33 3.92 -24.13
C PRO A 317 -61.76 3.75 -22.67
N LEU A 318 -61.00 4.37 -21.75
CA LEU A 318 -61.31 4.75 -20.34
C LEU A 318 -59.92 5.00 -19.71
N GLY A 319 -59.43 6.23 -19.56
CA GLY A 319 -60.03 7.29 -18.77
C GLY A 319 -59.57 7.13 -17.32
N LEU A 320 -58.45 7.77 -16.93
CA LEU A 320 -58.36 8.68 -15.79
C LEU A 320 -56.93 9.16 -15.52
N ASP A 321 -56.87 10.48 -15.38
CA ASP A 321 -55.73 11.33 -15.06
C ASP A 321 -55.13 11.10 -13.67
N VAL A 322 -53.82 11.34 -13.62
CA VAL A 322 -53.11 12.23 -12.70
C VAL A 322 -53.94 12.79 -11.52
N ASP A 323 -53.70 12.29 -10.30
CA ASP A 323 -53.33 13.14 -9.16
C ASP A 323 -52.96 12.36 -7.88
N ARG A 324 -52.00 12.94 -7.15
CA ARG A 324 -51.76 12.83 -5.69
C ARG A 324 -51.24 11.52 -5.07
N ALA A 325 -49.94 11.50 -4.84
CA ALA A 325 -49.38 11.37 -3.47
C ALA A 325 -48.04 12.10 -3.41
N ALA A 326 -48.11 13.41 -3.17
CA ALA A 326 -47.01 14.22 -2.69
C ALA A 326 -46.81 14.00 -1.19
N GLY A 327 -45.56 14.06 -0.72
CA GLY A 327 -45.27 14.38 0.68
C GLY A 327 -44.10 13.61 1.29
N GLU A 328 -42.87 14.04 1.04
CA GLU A 328 -41.94 14.44 2.12
C GLU A 328 -40.65 15.00 1.50
N ALA A 329 -40.60 16.34 1.42
CA ALA A 329 -39.38 17.08 1.18
C ALA A 329 -38.65 17.23 2.51
N VAL A 330 -37.48 16.59 2.64
CA VAL A 330 -36.54 16.86 3.74
C VAL A 330 -35.81 18.15 3.41
N VAL A 331 -36.23 19.23 4.06
CA VAL A 331 -35.52 20.50 4.19
C VAL A 331 -34.25 20.21 5.01
N LEU A 332 -33.08 20.28 4.38
CA LEU A 332 -31.80 20.30 5.09
C LEU A 332 -31.49 21.74 5.48
N ASP A 333 -31.43 21.94 6.79
CA ASP A 333 -31.10 23.18 7.50
C ASP A 333 -29.64 23.59 7.22
N GLU A 334 -29.45 24.66 6.44
CA GLU A 334 -28.14 25.26 6.15
C GLU A 334 -27.51 25.97 7.36
N ARG A 335 -28.16 26.01 8.54
CA ARG A 335 -27.60 26.63 9.76
C ARG A 335 -26.69 25.71 10.58
N ALA A 336 -26.56 24.43 10.22
CA ALA A 336 -25.66 23.50 10.91
C ALA A 336 -24.22 23.50 10.36
N LEU A 337 -23.94 24.16 9.23
CA LEU A 337 -22.62 24.22 8.60
C LEU A 337 -21.81 25.47 8.97
N ASP A 338 -22.44 26.53 9.49
CA ASP A 338 -21.76 27.76 9.93
C ASP A 338 -21.20 27.69 11.36
N GLN A 339 -21.58 26.71 12.18
CA GLN A 339 -21.07 26.57 13.55
C GLN A 339 -19.79 25.71 13.69
N ALA A 340 -19.35 25.02 12.62
CA ALA A 340 -18.11 24.25 12.64
C ALA A 340 -16.91 25.00 12.00
N ALA A 341 -17.15 26.15 11.36
CA ALA A 341 -16.13 26.97 10.70
C ALA A 341 -15.67 28.19 11.53
N GLY A 342 -16.13 28.32 12.78
CA GLY A 342 -15.90 29.49 13.62
C GLY A 342 -15.05 29.21 14.85
N PHE A 343 -13.85 28.63 14.71
CA PHE A 343 -12.89 28.57 15.83
C PHE A 343 -11.42 28.44 15.40
N ALA A 344 -10.96 29.22 14.41
CA ALA A 344 -9.53 29.44 14.22
C ALA A 344 -9.22 30.61 13.27
N LEU A 345 -9.75 31.81 13.52
CA LEU A 345 -9.10 33.05 13.03
C LEU A 345 -9.75 34.28 13.67
N ALA A 346 -9.07 34.86 14.66
CA ALA A 346 -9.00 36.30 14.97
C ALA A 346 -8.68 36.51 16.46
N ARG A 347 -7.41 36.80 16.76
CA ARG A 347 -7.01 38.11 17.28
C ARG A 347 -5.52 38.09 17.61
N ASP A 348 -4.77 38.60 16.66
CA ASP A 348 -3.62 39.45 16.94
C ASP A 348 -4.11 40.89 16.72
N VAL A 349 -4.04 41.75 17.74
CA VAL A 349 -3.79 43.21 17.67
C VAL A 349 -3.49 43.69 19.10
N GLY A 350 -2.20 43.96 19.36
CA GLY A 350 -1.74 45.29 19.78
C GLY A 350 -1.52 45.57 21.27
N GLY A 351 -0.29 46.00 21.61
CA GLY A 351 -0.11 46.97 22.71
C GLY A 351 1.18 46.86 23.54
N SER A 352 2.31 47.30 22.98
CA SER A 352 3.35 48.19 23.57
C SER A 352 3.59 48.30 25.09
N GLY A 353 4.88 48.26 25.48
CA GLY A 353 5.45 48.97 26.66
C GLY A 353 6.45 48.11 27.45
N ALA A 354 7.77 48.20 27.25
CA ALA A 354 8.73 49.17 27.83
C ALA A 354 9.22 48.83 29.26
N GLY A 355 10.55 48.80 29.43
CA GLY A 355 11.31 48.70 30.70
C GLY A 355 12.15 47.42 30.78
N GLY A 356 13.46 47.42 30.54
CA GLY A 356 14.52 47.94 31.42
C GLY A 356 14.91 46.85 32.43
N GLY A 357 16.14 46.39 32.65
CA GLY A 357 17.48 46.69 32.15
C GLY A 357 18.47 45.73 32.86
N ASN A 358 19.69 45.68 32.35
CA ASN A 358 20.99 45.32 32.96
C ASN A 358 21.17 44.05 33.81
N GLY A 359 22.23 43.31 33.47
CA GLY A 359 22.94 42.41 34.39
C GLY A 359 23.88 41.45 33.68
N GLU A 360 25.13 41.88 33.45
CA GLU A 360 26.27 41.01 33.15
C GLU A 360 26.41 39.86 34.17
N VAL A 361 27.02 38.73 33.77
CA VAL A 361 28.30 38.19 34.30
C VAL A 361 28.53 36.76 33.73
N VAL A 362 29.51 36.66 32.81
CA VAL A 362 30.73 35.82 32.79
C VAL A 362 30.70 34.30 33.16
N ASP A 363 31.62 33.58 32.49
CA ASP A 363 32.08 32.17 32.58
C ASP A 363 31.24 31.14 31.80
N GLY A 364 31.77 30.29 30.90
CA GLY A 364 33.14 29.86 30.62
C GLY A 364 33.16 28.32 30.51
N VAL A 365 33.99 27.76 29.61
CA VAL A 365 34.44 26.33 29.56
C VAL A 365 33.47 25.36 28.84
N LEU A 366 33.74 25.00 27.57
CA LEU A 366 34.40 23.76 27.09
C LEU A 366 33.73 22.45 27.57
N GLU A 367 33.17 21.65 26.65
CA GLU A 367 33.83 20.47 26.06
C GLU A 367 32.81 19.54 25.36
N ASN A 368 33.21 19.08 24.17
CA ASN A 368 32.69 17.93 23.42
C ASN A 368 33.35 16.65 24.00
N PRO A 369 32.86 15.41 23.76
CA PRO A 369 32.58 14.87 22.42
C PRO A 369 31.24 14.14 22.22
#